data_AF-A0A848W5X1-F1
#
_entry.id   AF-A0A848W5X1-F1
#
_cell.length_a   1.000
_cell.length_b   1.000
_cell.length_c   1.000
_cell.angle_alpha   90.00
_cell.angle_beta   90.00
_cell.angle_gamma   90.00
#
_symmetry.space_group_name_H-M   'P 1'
#
loop_
_entity.id
_entity.type
_entity.pdbx_description
1 polymer ?
#
loop_
_entity_poly.entity_id
_entity_poly.type
_entity_poly.pdbx_seq_one_letter_code
_entity_poly.pdbx_strand_id
1 'polypeptide(L)'
;IKVRITAKAENDAAAAEILAAEEALIRDLLGDVIFGVDEETMESVVLDQLRHRNMTLAAAEHLTGGILATRMTALDPKQEIFRGSIVAPHDPENLKIPGEKRAAAAAQSARAHFGTDLGIAALLPEDTEDYPPGTVFIAISMQGTRISRSVTLPGALSRIRSYAVISLLDYLRKTLAEG
;
A
#
# COMPACT_ATOMS: atom_id res chain seq x y z
N ILE A 1 -1.43 -12.05 -5.94
CA ILE A 1 -1.77 -13.18 -6.84
C ILE A 1 -2.02 -12.58 -8.21
N LYS A 2 -1.51 -13.16 -9.29
CA LYS A 2 -1.82 -12.73 -10.67
C LYS A 2 -2.69 -13.81 -11.31
N VAL A 3 -3.88 -13.43 -11.73
CA VAL A 3 -4.77 -14.31 -12.52
C VAL A 3 -4.56 -13.94 -13.98
N ARG A 4 -4.30 -14.95 -14.82
CA ARG A 4 -4.14 -14.77 -16.26
C ARG A 4 -5.21 -15.59 -16.97
N ILE A 5 -6.08 -14.91 -17.71
CA ILE A 5 -7.07 -15.53 -18.58
C ILE A 5 -6.45 -15.66 -19.97
N THR A 6 -6.69 -16.78 -20.65
CA THR A 6 -6.22 -16.99 -22.02
C THR A 6 -7.31 -17.76 -22.76
N ALA A 7 -7.78 -17.20 -23.87
CA ALA A 7 -8.79 -17.81 -24.72
C ALA A 7 -8.19 -18.24 -26.06
N LYS A 8 -8.73 -19.33 -26.62
CA LYS A 8 -8.45 -19.76 -27.99
C LYS A 8 -9.76 -19.76 -28.75
N ALA A 9 -9.81 -19.05 -29.87
CA ALA A 9 -10.97 -18.96 -30.74
C ALA A 9 -10.55 -18.87 -32.21
N GLU A 10 -11.53 -18.93 -33.11
CA GLU A 10 -11.30 -18.89 -34.56
C GLU A 10 -10.90 -17.49 -35.06
N ASN A 11 -11.21 -16.45 -34.30
CA ASN A 11 -10.85 -15.05 -34.57
C ASN A 11 -10.83 -14.23 -33.27
N ASP A 12 -10.30 -13.01 -33.36
CA ASP A 12 -10.10 -12.13 -32.20
C ASP A 12 -11.42 -11.69 -31.54
N ALA A 13 -12.49 -11.50 -32.31
CA ALA A 13 -13.79 -11.10 -31.76
C ALA A 13 -14.38 -12.22 -30.88
N ALA A 14 -14.33 -13.47 -31.35
CA ALA A 14 -14.77 -14.62 -30.57
C ALA A 14 -13.87 -14.85 -29.33
N ALA A 15 -12.57 -14.59 -29.43
CA ALA A 15 -11.67 -14.67 -28.28
C ALA A 15 -12.01 -13.59 -27.24
N ALA A 16 -12.31 -12.37 -27.67
CA ALA A 16 -12.67 -11.25 -26.80
C ALA A 16 -13.99 -11.52 -26.04
N GLU A 17 -14.99 -12.14 -26.68
CA GLU A 17 -16.23 -12.52 -26.01
C GLU A 17 -16.01 -13.55 -24.88
N ILE A 18 -15.17 -14.57 -25.14
CA ILE A 18 -14.80 -15.56 -24.11
C ILE A 18 -14.05 -14.88 -22.97
N LEU A 19 -13.06 -14.04 -23.28
CA LEU A 19 -12.28 -13.32 -22.28
C LEU A 19 -13.18 -12.42 -21.41
N ALA A 20 -14.10 -11.68 -22.01
CA ALA A 20 -15.03 -10.80 -21.29
C ALA A 20 -15.97 -11.58 -20.36
N ALA A 21 -16.49 -12.73 -20.81
CA ALA A 21 -17.34 -13.58 -19.99
C ALA A 21 -16.59 -14.15 -18.77
N GLU A 22 -15.37 -14.67 -18.98
CA GLU A 22 -14.53 -15.19 -17.89
C GLU A 22 -14.09 -14.08 -16.93
N GLU A 23 -13.75 -12.91 -17.46
CA GLU A 23 -13.39 -11.75 -16.63
C GLU A 23 -14.55 -11.34 -15.72
N ALA A 24 -15.78 -11.30 -16.23
CA ALA A 24 -16.95 -10.97 -15.43
C ALA A 24 -17.15 -11.95 -14.26
N LEU A 25 -16.98 -13.27 -14.50
CA LEU A 25 -17.05 -14.29 -13.46
C LEU A 25 -15.96 -14.12 -12.40
N ILE A 26 -14.73 -13.84 -12.83
CA ILE A 26 -13.60 -13.62 -11.91
C ILE A 26 -13.82 -12.36 -11.08
N ARG A 27 -14.37 -11.30 -11.68
CA ARG A 27 -14.72 -10.06 -10.96
C ARG A 27 -15.78 -10.27 -9.90
N ASP A 28 -16.83 -11.03 -10.22
CA ASP A 28 -17.86 -11.40 -9.25
C ASP A 28 -17.28 -12.22 -8.09
N LEU A 29 -16.38 -13.16 -8.38
CA LEU A 29 -15.78 -14.02 -7.38
C LEU A 29 -14.76 -13.30 -6.48
N LEU A 30 -13.91 -12.46 -7.05
CA LEU A 30 -12.78 -11.85 -6.32
C LEU A 30 -13.11 -10.46 -5.76
N GLY A 31 -14.10 -9.77 -6.32
CA GLY A 31 -14.55 -8.44 -5.88
C GLY A 31 -13.41 -7.47 -5.59
N ASP A 32 -13.41 -6.94 -4.37
CA ASP A 32 -12.49 -5.88 -3.91
C ASP A 32 -11.02 -6.30 -3.76
N VAL A 33 -10.72 -7.58 -3.97
CA VAL A 33 -9.33 -8.10 -4.03
C VAL A 33 -8.66 -7.70 -5.35
N ILE A 34 -9.45 -7.49 -6.41
CA ILE A 34 -8.93 -6.99 -7.69
C ILE A 34 -8.60 -5.51 -7.52
N PHE A 35 -7.31 -5.18 -7.56
CA PHE A 35 -6.84 -3.80 -7.49
C PHE A 35 -6.39 -3.25 -8.84
N GLY A 36 -6.08 -4.10 -9.83
CA GLY A 36 -5.60 -3.66 -11.13
C GLY A 36 -5.80 -4.69 -12.24
N VAL A 37 -5.85 -4.20 -13.48
CA VAL A 37 -6.05 -4.95 -14.73
C VAL A 37 -4.84 -4.73 -15.63
N ASP A 38 -4.51 -5.73 -16.45
CA ASP A 38 -3.40 -5.68 -17.41
C ASP A 38 -2.03 -5.34 -16.79
N GLU A 39 -1.55 -4.12 -17.02
CA GLU A 39 -0.25 -3.63 -16.53
C GLU A 39 -0.37 -2.77 -15.26
N GLU A 40 -1.58 -2.61 -14.71
CA GLU A 40 -1.78 -1.88 -13.47
C GLU A 40 -1.08 -2.58 -12.30
N THR A 41 -0.26 -1.80 -11.61
CA THR A 41 0.36 -2.15 -10.34
C THR A 41 -0.37 -1.46 -9.19
N MET A 42 -0.20 -1.98 -7.97
CA MET A 42 -0.81 -1.37 -6.78
C MET A 42 -0.35 0.09 -6.62
N GLU A 43 0.92 0.33 -6.92
CA GLU A 43 1.54 1.66 -6.91
C GLU A 43 0.88 2.58 -7.94
N SER A 44 0.69 2.14 -9.19
CA SER A 44 0.01 2.97 -10.22
C SER A 44 -1.42 3.31 -9.83
N VAL A 45 -2.18 2.33 -9.30
CA VAL A 45 -3.58 2.52 -8.91
C VAL A 45 -3.70 3.54 -7.79
N VAL A 46 -2.84 3.46 -6.77
CA VAL A 46 -2.83 4.44 -5.68
C VAL A 46 -2.41 5.82 -6.17
N LEU A 47 -1.35 5.92 -6.97
CA LEU A 47 -0.90 7.20 -7.53
C LEU A 47 -2.01 7.87 -8.36
N ASP A 48 -2.72 7.10 -9.15
CA ASP A 48 -3.83 7.60 -9.97
C ASP A 48 -5.00 8.06 -9.09
N GLN A 49 -5.39 7.28 -8.08
CA GLN A 49 -6.45 7.69 -7.14
C GLN A 49 -6.13 9.01 -6.43
N LEU A 50 -4.87 9.20 -6.04
CA LEU A 50 -4.39 10.42 -5.41
C LEU A 50 -4.35 11.60 -6.39
N ARG A 51 -3.90 11.37 -7.62
CA ARG A 51 -3.87 12.39 -8.68
C ARG A 51 -5.27 12.91 -8.98
N HIS A 52 -6.27 12.02 -9.10
CA HIS A 52 -7.66 12.41 -9.30
C HIS A 52 -8.24 13.24 -8.15
N ARG A 53 -7.73 13.04 -6.92
CA ARG A 53 -8.14 13.79 -5.72
C ARG A 53 -7.28 15.03 -5.46
N ASN A 54 -6.27 15.30 -6.29
CA ASN A 54 -5.25 16.34 -6.04
C ASN A 54 -4.57 16.21 -4.67
N MET A 55 -4.36 14.97 -4.21
CA MET A 55 -3.73 14.69 -2.92
C MET A 55 -2.29 14.23 -3.09
N THR A 56 -1.47 14.54 -2.11
CA THR A 56 -0.06 14.19 -2.02
C THR A 56 0.20 13.20 -0.89
N LEU A 57 1.26 12.39 -1.05
CA LEU A 57 1.59 11.29 -0.17
C LEU A 57 3.07 11.31 0.21
N ALA A 58 3.35 11.01 1.48
CA ALA A 58 4.68 10.70 1.99
C ALA A 58 4.67 9.41 2.80
N ALA A 59 5.83 8.82 3.04
CA ALA A 59 5.93 7.57 3.79
C ALA A 59 7.01 7.57 4.89
N ALA A 60 6.78 6.80 5.95
CA ALA A 60 7.79 6.38 6.92
C ALA A 60 8.12 4.90 6.69
N GLU A 61 9.36 4.62 6.30
CA GLU A 61 9.84 3.29 5.91
C GLU A 61 10.71 2.66 6.99
N HIS A 62 10.09 2.26 8.11
CA HIS A 62 10.76 1.48 9.14
C HIS A 62 11.02 0.04 8.69
N LEU A 63 9.97 -0.67 8.27
CA LEU A 63 10.06 -2.04 7.80
C LEU A 63 10.57 -2.10 6.36
N THR A 64 9.95 -1.34 5.46
CA THR A 64 10.17 -1.48 4.01
C THR A 64 11.54 -1.00 3.57
N GLY A 65 12.18 -0.08 4.32
CA GLY A 65 13.56 0.37 4.13
C GLY A 65 13.88 0.83 2.70
N GLY A 66 13.06 1.70 2.13
CA GLY A 66 13.25 2.32 0.81
C GLY A 66 12.54 1.61 -0.35
N ILE A 67 12.00 0.40 -0.14
CA ILE A 67 11.32 -0.36 -1.20
C ILE A 67 10.07 0.38 -1.69
N LEU A 68 9.29 0.97 -0.78
CA LEU A 68 8.09 1.72 -1.18
C LEU A 68 8.50 2.93 -2.02
N ALA A 69 9.43 3.76 -1.53
CA ALA A 69 9.87 4.93 -2.27
C ALA A 69 10.45 4.57 -3.65
N THR A 70 11.25 3.51 -3.74
CA THR A 70 11.81 3.04 -5.02
C THR A 70 10.71 2.75 -6.04
N ARG A 71 9.63 2.07 -5.62
CA ARG A 71 8.54 1.72 -6.54
C ARG A 71 7.65 2.91 -6.88
N MET A 72 7.34 3.76 -5.90
CA MET A 72 6.50 4.93 -6.11
C MET A 72 7.19 5.94 -7.04
N THR A 73 8.48 6.22 -6.83
CA THR A 73 9.25 7.16 -7.65
C THR A 73 9.53 6.65 -9.06
N ALA A 74 9.53 5.33 -9.29
CA ALA A 74 9.61 4.77 -10.64
C ALA A 74 8.38 5.14 -11.51
N LEU A 75 7.22 5.34 -10.89
CA LEU A 75 5.97 5.70 -11.56
C LEU A 75 5.63 7.20 -11.42
N ASP A 76 6.21 7.87 -10.43
CA ASP A 76 6.12 9.33 -10.22
C ASP A 76 7.52 9.96 -10.14
N PRO A 77 8.27 10.02 -11.26
CA PRO A 77 9.65 10.46 -11.28
C PRO A 77 9.83 11.95 -10.96
N LYS A 78 8.77 12.75 -11.12
CA LYS A 78 8.76 14.17 -10.75
C LYS A 78 8.31 14.40 -9.31
N GLN A 79 7.90 13.33 -8.61
CA GLN A 79 7.43 13.39 -7.23
C GLN A 79 6.30 14.40 -7.05
N GLU A 80 5.37 14.44 -8.01
CA GLU A 80 4.22 15.35 -8.01
C GLU A 80 3.16 14.91 -6.99
N ILE A 81 3.00 13.59 -6.81
CA ILE A 81 2.06 12.97 -5.89
C ILE A 81 2.80 12.38 -4.69
N PHE A 82 3.79 11.52 -4.94
CA PHE A 82 4.61 10.92 -3.88
C PHE A 82 5.83 11.81 -3.59
N ARG A 83 5.75 12.60 -2.52
CA ARG A 83 6.75 13.63 -2.18
C ARG A 83 8.03 13.07 -1.56
N GLY A 84 8.01 11.82 -1.10
CA GLY A 84 9.19 11.13 -0.61
C GLY A 84 8.92 10.24 0.60
N SER A 85 10.01 9.72 1.17
CA SER A 85 9.95 8.93 2.38
C SER A 85 11.08 9.27 3.35
N ILE A 86 10.82 8.97 4.63
CA ILE A 86 11.84 8.91 5.68
C ILE A 86 12.16 7.44 5.89
N VAL A 87 13.39 7.02 5.60
CA VAL A 87 13.86 5.66 5.84
C VAL A 87 14.48 5.58 7.23
N ALA A 88 14.05 4.59 8.01
CA ALA A 88 14.45 4.43 9.41
C ALA A 88 14.34 5.74 10.24
N PRO A 89 13.15 6.36 10.34
CA PRO A 89 12.95 7.49 11.24
C PRO A 89 13.24 7.04 12.68
N HIS A 90 14.39 7.42 13.23
CA HIS A 90 14.65 7.25 14.65
C HIS A 90 14.00 8.44 15.38
N ASP A 91 12.76 8.26 15.82
CA ASP A 91 12.04 9.23 16.64
C ASP A 91 11.91 8.69 18.09
N PRO A 92 12.71 9.21 19.04
CA PRO A 92 12.67 8.78 20.44
C PRO A 92 11.31 8.93 21.12
N GLU A 93 10.46 9.85 20.66
CA GLU A 93 9.12 10.01 21.20
C GLU A 93 8.19 8.90 20.70
N ASN A 94 8.28 8.55 19.42
CA ASN A 94 7.49 7.46 18.84
C ASN A 94 7.88 6.10 19.42
N LEU A 95 9.14 5.90 19.82
CA LEU A 95 9.59 4.65 20.46
C LEU A 95 8.89 4.36 21.80
N LYS A 96 8.31 5.37 22.46
CA LYS A 96 7.55 5.19 23.71
C LYS A 96 6.11 4.76 23.46
N ILE A 97 5.67 4.75 22.20
CA ILE A 97 4.31 4.40 21.81
C ILE A 97 4.32 2.93 21.37
N PRO A 98 3.52 2.04 21.98
CA PRO A 98 3.47 0.64 21.56
C PRO A 98 2.51 0.44 20.36
N GLY A 99 2.76 -0.62 19.61
CA GLY A 99 1.83 -1.24 18.68
C GLY A 99 1.41 -0.37 17.50
N GLU A 100 0.15 -0.52 17.10
CA GLU A 100 -0.46 0.20 15.98
C GLU A 100 -0.41 1.73 16.14
N LYS A 101 -0.46 2.24 17.38
CA LYS A 101 -0.36 3.68 17.66
C LYS A 101 1.00 4.25 17.25
N ARG A 102 2.06 3.44 17.30
CA ARG A 102 3.40 3.82 16.83
C ARG A 102 3.43 3.99 15.33
N ALA A 103 2.80 3.07 14.60
CA ALA A 103 2.67 3.18 13.14
C ALA A 103 1.87 4.44 12.76
N ALA A 104 0.79 4.75 13.47
CA ALA A 104 0.01 5.98 13.26
C ALA A 104 0.84 7.26 13.51
N ALA A 105 1.68 7.26 14.54
CA ALA A 105 2.59 8.38 14.83
C ALA A 105 3.68 8.52 13.75
N ALA A 106 4.27 7.42 13.29
CA ALA A 106 5.25 7.42 12.20
C ALA A 106 4.64 7.94 10.88
N ALA A 107 3.41 7.50 10.54
CA ALA A 107 2.68 7.99 9.38
C ALA A 107 2.42 9.50 9.48
N GLN A 108 2.02 9.99 10.66
CA GLN A 108 1.83 11.42 10.91
C GLN A 108 3.14 12.21 10.76
N SER A 109 4.26 11.68 11.28
CA SER A 109 5.57 12.31 11.19
C SER A 109 6.01 12.47 9.73
N ALA A 110 5.86 11.42 8.90
CA ALA A 110 6.14 11.52 7.47
C ALA A 110 5.26 12.59 6.79
N ARG A 111 3.96 12.61 7.07
CA ARG A 111 3.06 13.64 6.53
C ARG A 111 3.52 15.05 6.90
N ALA A 112 3.80 15.27 8.18
CA ALA A 112 4.20 16.57 8.69
C ALA A 112 5.56 17.02 8.12
N HIS A 113 6.52 16.10 8.00
CA HIS A 113 7.86 16.38 7.48
C HIS A 113 7.83 16.86 6.03
N PHE A 114 7.03 16.22 5.18
CA PHE A 114 6.93 16.55 3.76
C PHE A 114 5.81 17.55 3.44
N GLY A 115 4.98 17.93 4.41
CA GLY A 115 3.83 18.82 4.19
C GLY A 115 2.79 18.24 3.22
N THR A 116 2.58 16.92 3.25
CA THR A 116 1.64 16.23 2.36
C THR A 116 0.24 16.12 2.95
N ASP A 117 -0.74 15.77 2.11
CA ASP A 117 -2.10 15.48 2.56
C ASP A 117 -2.16 14.16 3.36
N LEU A 118 -1.31 13.21 2.97
CA LEU A 118 -1.27 11.86 3.50
C LEU A 118 0.13 11.45 3.92
N GLY A 119 0.19 10.72 5.02
CA GLY A 119 1.36 9.96 5.43
C GLY A 119 1.00 8.50 5.65
N ILE A 120 1.89 7.58 5.28
CA ILE A 120 1.71 6.15 5.49
C ILE A 120 2.93 5.51 6.15
N ALA A 121 2.73 4.44 6.90
CA ALA A 121 3.83 3.74 7.58
C ALA A 121 3.57 2.24 7.71
N ALA A 122 4.64 1.45 7.67
CA ALA A 122 4.65 0.03 8.00
C ALA A 122 5.78 -0.28 9.00
N LEU A 123 5.43 -0.83 10.16
CA LEU A 123 6.34 -1.12 11.27
C LEU A 123 6.20 -2.57 11.75
N LEU A 124 7.27 -3.11 12.33
CA LEU A 124 7.22 -4.34 13.11
C LEU A 124 6.95 -4.01 14.59
N PRO A 125 6.41 -4.97 15.38
CA PRO A 125 6.50 -4.91 16.83
C PRO A 125 7.94 -4.74 17.31
N GLU A 126 8.13 -4.03 18.42
CA GLU A 126 9.40 -4.06 19.15
C GLU A 126 9.58 -5.41 19.85
N ASP A 127 10.82 -5.80 20.14
CA ASP A 127 11.14 -7.05 20.86
C ASP A 127 10.53 -7.12 22.27
N THR A 128 10.11 -5.98 22.81
CA THR A 128 9.42 -5.88 24.11
C THR A 128 7.91 -6.14 24.01
N GLU A 129 7.38 -6.25 22.79
CA GLU A 129 5.96 -6.45 22.53
C GLU A 129 5.69 -7.92 22.17
N ASP A 130 4.70 -8.54 22.81
CA ASP A 130 4.34 -9.94 22.57
C ASP A 130 3.32 -10.06 21.42
N TYR A 131 3.82 -10.30 20.21
CA TYR A 131 3.01 -10.48 19.00
C TYR A 131 3.45 -11.72 18.21
N PRO A 132 2.51 -12.40 17.50
CA PRO A 132 2.85 -13.51 16.64
C PRO A 132 3.87 -13.13 15.56
N PRO A 133 4.76 -14.06 15.15
CA PRO A 133 5.67 -13.83 14.03
C PRO A 133 4.94 -13.42 12.75
N GLY A 134 5.50 -12.45 12.03
CA GLY A 134 4.90 -11.90 10.82
C GLY A 134 3.89 -10.78 11.06
N THR A 135 3.63 -10.39 12.31
CA THR A 135 2.82 -9.21 12.63
C THR A 135 3.49 -7.95 12.07
N VAL A 136 2.71 -7.15 11.34
CA VAL A 136 3.11 -5.83 10.82
C VAL A 136 1.99 -4.84 11.13
N PHE A 137 2.36 -3.68 11.67
CA PHE A 137 1.45 -2.56 11.85
C PHE A 137 1.50 -1.67 10.62
N ILE A 138 0.35 -1.41 10.02
CA ILE A 138 0.18 -0.48 8.90
C ILE A 138 -0.71 0.68 9.33
N ALA A 139 -0.39 1.88 8.86
CA ALA A 139 -1.12 3.07 9.25
C ALA A 139 -1.18 4.14 8.16
N ILE A 140 -2.23 4.94 8.22
CA ILE A 140 -2.51 6.09 7.36
C ILE A 140 -2.82 7.29 8.25
N SER A 141 -2.23 8.43 7.92
CA SER A 141 -2.46 9.70 8.59
C SER A 141 -2.99 10.73 7.60
N MET A 142 -4.18 11.25 7.85
CA MET A 142 -4.86 12.33 7.09
C MET A 142 -5.14 13.51 8.04
N GLN A 143 -5.38 14.72 7.51
CA GLN A 143 -5.65 15.86 8.39
C GLN A 143 -6.85 15.54 9.32
N GLY A 144 -6.64 15.65 10.64
CA GLY A 144 -7.65 15.32 11.65
C GLY A 144 -7.87 13.83 11.94
N THR A 145 -7.36 12.90 11.10
CA THR A 145 -7.64 11.46 11.22
C THR A 145 -6.38 10.61 11.17
N ARG A 146 -6.30 9.61 12.04
CA ARG A 146 -5.25 8.58 12.04
C ARG A 146 -5.91 7.23 12.18
N ILE A 147 -5.62 6.34 11.23
CA ILE A 147 -6.11 4.96 11.25
C ILE A 147 -4.93 4.00 11.14
N SER A 148 -5.01 2.90 11.87
CA SER A 148 -3.98 1.89 11.93
C SER A 148 -4.62 0.52 12.16
N ARG A 149 -3.94 -0.53 11.70
CA ARG A 149 -4.29 -1.91 12.01
C ARG A 149 -3.06 -2.82 11.91
N SER A 150 -3.17 -3.99 12.50
CA SER A 150 -2.23 -5.09 12.36
C SER A 150 -2.61 -6.03 11.22
N VAL A 151 -1.61 -6.57 10.55
CA VAL A 151 -1.74 -7.62 9.54
C VAL A 151 -0.69 -8.70 9.80
N THR A 152 -0.98 -9.95 9.43
CA THR A 152 -0.02 -11.06 9.53
C THR A 152 0.49 -11.42 8.15
N LEU A 153 1.81 -11.28 7.94
CA LEU A 153 2.45 -11.51 6.66
C LEU A 153 3.38 -12.74 6.72
N PRO A 154 3.23 -13.70 5.79
CA PRO A 154 4.01 -14.94 5.84
C PRO A 154 5.39 -14.81 5.20
N GLY A 155 6.35 -15.56 5.74
CA GLY A 155 7.67 -15.79 5.15
C GLY A 155 8.82 -15.02 5.82
N ALA A 156 9.99 -15.06 5.18
CA ALA A 156 11.18 -14.37 5.67
C ALA A 156 11.04 -12.84 5.58
N LEU A 157 11.84 -12.11 6.36
CA LEU A 157 11.78 -10.64 6.46
C LEU A 157 11.84 -9.93 5.09
N SER A 158 12.68 -10.38 4.16
CA SER A 158 12.75 -9.82 2.80
C SER A 158 11.42 -9.88 2.05
N ARG A 159 10.66 -10.98 2.23
CA ARG A 159 9.32 -11.15 1.66
C ARG A 159 8.29 -10.32 2.41
N ILE A 160 8.35 -10.30 3.75
CA ILE A 160 7.50 -9.45 4.60
C ILE A 160 7.61 -7.98 4.17
N ARG A 161 8.81 -7.46 3.91
CA ARG A 161 9.00 -6.08 3.44
C ARG A 161 8.24 -5.79 2.14
N SER A 162 8.29 -6.70 1.18
CA SER A 162 7.57 -6.55 -0.09
C SER A 162 6.05 -6.67 0.09
N TYR A 163 5.59 -7.58 0.95
CA TYR A 163 4.16 -7.74 1.25
C TYR A 163 3.60 -6.58 2.07
N ALA A 164 4.42 -5.97 2.93
CA ALA A 164 4.04 -4.79 3.70
C ALA A 164 3.76 -3.60 2.78
N VAL A 165 4.56 -3.40 1.72
CA VAL A 165 4.29 -2.37 0.69
C VAL A 165 2.91 -2.58 0.08
N ILE A 166 2.63 -3.79 -0.42
CA ILE A 166 1.35 -4.09 -1.07
C ILE A 166 0.18 -3.96 -0.08
N SER A 167 0.33 -4.44 1.15
CA SER A 167 -0.72 -4.40 2.17
C SER A 167 -1.02 -2.98 2.62
N LEU A 168 0.01 -2.12 2.74
CA LEU A 168 -0.13 -0.72 3.11
C LEU A 168 -0.81 0.07 2.00
N LEU A 169 -0.42 -0.13 0.74
CA LEU A 169 -1.03 0.54 -0.40
C LEU A 169 -2.47 0.07 -0.65
N ASP A 170 -2.78 -1.23 -0.48
CA ASP A 170 -4.16 -1.71 -0.56
C ASP A 170 -5.03 -1.11 0.56
N TYR A 171 -4.48 -0.99 1.77
CA TYR A 171 -5.19 -0.34 2.86
C TYR A 171 -5.49 1.13 2.55
N LEU A 172 -4.54 1.84 1.95
CA LEU A 172 -4.74 3.21 1.49
C LEU A 172 -5.80 3.28 0.38
N ARG A 173 -5.69 2.43 -0.65
CA ARG A 173 -6.64 2.35 -1.77
C ARG A 173 -8.08 2.18 -1.28
N LYS A 174 -8.30 1.25 -0.33
CA LYS A 174 -9.62 1.00 0.26
C LYS A 174 -10.12 2.18 1.08
N THR A 175 -9.25 2.77 1.90
CA THR A 175 -9.58 3.97 2.69
C THR A 175 -10.03 5.13 1.80
N LEU A 176 -9.38 5.32 0.65
CA LEU A 176 -9.72 6.38 -0.30
C LEU A 176 -11.01 6.10 -1.09
N ALA A 177 -11.49 4.85 -1.12
CA ALA A 177 -12.74 4.48 -1.79
C ALA A 177 -13.97 4.64 -0.89
N GLU A 178 -13.79 4.64 0.43
CA GLU A 178 -14.85 4.79 1.44
C GLU A 178 -15.21 6.26 1.75
N GLY A 179 -14.41 7.21 1.26
CA GLY A 179 -14.61 8.66 1.45
C GLY A 179 -14.69 9.42 0.14
#